data_AF-A0A3D9H2N7-F1
#
_entry.id   AF-A0A3D9H2N7-F1
#
_cell.length_a   1.000
_cell.length_b   1.000
_cell.length_c   1.000
_cell.angle_alpha   90.00
_cell.angle_beta   90.00
_cell.angle_gamma   90.00
#
_symmetry.space_group_name_H-M   'P 1'
#
loop_
_entity.id
_entity.type
_entity.pdbx_description
1 polymer ?
#
loop_
_entity_poly.entity_id
_entity_poly.type
_entity_poly.pdbx_seq_one_letter_code
_entity_poly.pdbx_strand_id
1 'polypeptide(L)'
;MNKTYFYPLIFLIFLSATKLSIKNNKWNFKDYDKIEYDFSMSATNEVNYLNQKNGVKVSADLIVDIIDSTYADLIVINKKIIEKLNDSITTYDEIELKDDVIFENYTNQGKVEGKISEEATSIKDIIFPVILEEIKIGESITEKFKIPFDLGNDIIELEVENIIVKTKSENGLSSYSGTINSKNYAIENPNVESMTIFVSGNTNFQFDNSKGVFLNQQTDLAFSIKGKLDKNELYDILTFRINQDIKLKNLK
;
A
#
# COMPACT_ATOMS: atom_id res chain seq x y z
N MET A 1 46.85 -15.37 -58.66
CA MET A 1 46.13 -16.26 -57.73
C MET A 1 45.62 -15.44 -56.58
N ASN A 2 44.29 -15.36 -56.50
CA ASN A 2 43.54 -14.76 -55.40
C ASN A 2 43.84 -15.46 -54.08
N LYS A 3 43.93 -14.67 -53.01
CA LYS A 3 43.36 -14.98 -51.69
C LYS A 3 43.44 -13.73 -50.81
N THR A 4 42.44 -12.87 -50.97
CA THR A 4 42.10 -11.84 -49.99
C THR A 4 41.52 -12.58 -48.79
N TYR A 5 42.31 -12.77 -47.73
CA TYR A 5 41.78 -13.26 -46.47
C TYR A 5 41.13 -12.09 -45.73
N PHE A 6 39.81 -12.07 -45.85
CA PHE A 6 38.89 -11.31 -45.01
C PHE A 6 39.17 -11.67 -43.54
N TYR A 7 39.67 -10.72 -42.76
CA TYR A 7 39.68 -10.82 -41.29
C TYR A 7 38.55 -9.92 -40.74
N PRO A 8 37.31 -10.41 -40.58
CA PRO A 8 36.34 -9.75 -39.70
C PRO A 8 36.52 -10.33 -38.28
N LEU A 9 37.72 -10.18 -37.71
CA LEU A 9 38.00 -10.63 -36.33
C LEU A 9 38.09 -9.45 -35.35
N ILE A 10 37.57 -8.28 -35.74
CA ILE A 10 37.24 -7.18 -34.84
C ILE A 10 35.71 -6.97 -34.88
N PHE A 11 34.98 -8.09 -34.83
CA PHE A 11 33.52 -8.14 -34.71
C PHE A 11 33.07 -8.54 -33.29
N LEU A 12 33.99 -8.55 -32.31
CA LEU A 12 33.74 -9.07 -30.96
C LEU A 12 34.43 -8.22 -29.88
N ILE A 13 34.28 -6.90 -29.98
CA ILE A 13 34.50 -6.04 -28.81
C ILE A 13 33.15 -5.43 -28.45
N PHE A 14 32.41 -6.21 -27.66
CA PHE A 14 31.56 -5.71 -26.57
C PHE A 14 30.76 -4.44 -26.84
N LEU A 15 29.91 -4.46 -27.88
CA LEU A 15 28.56 -3.93 -27.66
C LEU A 15 27.80 -5.02 -26.92
N SER A 16 28.15 -5.22 -25.64
CA SER A 16 27.10 -5.55 -24.69
C SER A 16 26.14 -4.38 -24.80
N ALA A 17 25.14 -4.51 -25.67
CA ALA A 17 23.85 -3.97 -25.38
C ALA A 17 23.50 -4.57 -24.02
N THR A 18 23.93 -3.89 -22.95
CA THR A 18 23.16 -3.86 -21.73
C THR A 18 21.80 -3.42 -22.23
N LYS A 19 20.96 -4.42 -22.55
CA LYS A 19 19.53 -4.22 -22.65
C LYS A 19 19.25 -3.42 -21.39
N LEU A 20 18.96 -2.15 -21.55
CA LEU A 20 18.51 -1.31 -20.46
C LEU A 20 17.23 -2.02 -20.07
N SER A 21 17.35 -2.96 -19.14
CA SER A 21 16.24 -3.75 -18.67
C SER A 21 15.38 -2.69 -18.04
N ILE A 22 14.28 -2.38 -18.69
CA ILE A 22 13.22 -1.54 -18.16
C ILE A 22 12.88 -2.22 -16.81
N LYS A 23 13.40 -1.67 -15.72
CA LYS A 23 13.31 -2.25 -14.37
C LYS A 23 12.03 -1.72 -13.78
N ASN A 24 10.95 -2.44 -14.07
CA ASN A 24 9.64 -2.16 -13.52
C ASN A 24 9.52 -2.89 -12.18
N ASN A 25 8.76 -2.32 -11.24
CA ASN A 25 8.44 -2.94 -9.95
C ASN A 25 7.38 -4.04 -10.11
N LYS A 26 7.50 -4.86 -11.15
CA LYS A 26 6.56 -5.92 -11.48
C LYS A 26 6.92 -7.18 -10.69
N TRP A 27 5.92 -7.82 -10.10
CA TRP A 27 6.12 -9.07 -9.39
C TRP A 27 6.72 -10.16 -10.28
N ASN A 28 7.54 -11.01 -9.68
CA ASN A 28 8.05 -12.22 -10.30
C ASN A 28 7.39 -13.45 -9.71
N PHE A 29 6.20 -13.81 -10.21
CA PHE A 29 5.49 -15.00 -9.76
C PHE A 29 6.08 -16.30 -10.33
N LYS A 30 6.91 -16.23 -11.38
CA LYS A 30 7.42 -17.44 -12.04
C LYS A 30 8.38 -18.25 -11.17
N ASP A 31 9.10 -17.57 -10.28
CA ASP A 31 10.22 -18.16 -9.54
C ASP A 31 9.85 -18.60 -8.12
N TYR A 32 8.58 -18.45 -7.73
CA TYR A 32 8.09 -18.75 -6.38
C TYR A 32 6.77 -19.52 -6.47
N ASP A 33 6.57 -20.44 -5.53
CA ASP A 33 5.24 -21.00 -5.25
C ASP A 33 4.51 -20.11 -4.24
N LYS A 34 5.27 -19.46 -3.34
CA LYS A 34 4.70 -18.65 -2.26
C LYS A 34 5.65 -17.56 -1.78
N ILE A 35 5.10 -16.39 -1.50
CA ILE A 35 5.81 -15.27 -0.87
C ILE A 35 5.10 -14.92 0.43
N GLU A 36 5.82 -14.95 1.54
CA GLU A 36 5.25 -14.75 2.88
C GLU A 36 5.74 -13.41 3.47
N TYR A 37 4.81 -12.68 4.08
CA TYR A 37 5.05 -11.41 4.73
C TYR A 37 4.54 -11.41 6.16
N ASP A 38 5.31 -10.82 7.07
CA ASP A 38 4.76 -10.39 8.36
C ASP A 38 3.93 -9.11 8.13
N PHE A 39 2.66 -9.14 8.53
CA PHE A 39 1.73 -8.01 8.42
C PHE A 39 1.33 -7.49 9.80
N SER A 40 1.51 -6.20 10.02
CA SER A 40 1.04 -5.51 11.22
C SER A 40 0.30 -4.25 10.85
N MET A 41 -0.83 -4.00 11.51
CA MET A 41 -1.63 -2.80 11.33
C MET A 41 -2.09 -2.27 12.69
N SER A 42 -2.15 -0.96 12.84
CA SER A 42 -2.83 -0.32 13.96
C SER A 42 -3.82 0.69 13.42
N ALA A 43 -5.02 0.69 13.98
CA ALA A 43 -6.03 1.67 13.67
C ALA A 43 -6.45 2.39 14.96
N THR A 44 -6.45 3.72 14.95
CA THR A 44 -6.88 4.51 16.09
C THR A 44 -7.91 5.54 15.67
N ASN A 45 -8.99 5.62 16.45
CA ASN A 45 -9.99 6.66 16.33
C ASN A 45 -9.81 7.63 17.50
N GLU A 46 -9.72 8.92 17.19
CA GLU A 46 -9.60 9.99 18.16
C GLU A 46 -10.76 10.99 17.99
N VAL A 47 -11.64 11.03 18.99
CA VAL A 47 -12.75 11.99 19.08
C VAL A 47 -12.23 13.20 19.84
N ASN A 48 -11.68 14.15 19.10
CA ASN A 48 -10.84 15.21 19.69
C ASN A 48 -11.63 16.12 20.65
N TYR A 49 -12.90 16.40 20.35
CA TYR A 49 -13.73 17.26 21.21
C TYR A 49 -14.10 16.61 22.57
N LEU A 50 -14.05 15.28 22.67
CA LEU A 50 -14.22 14.53 23.92
C LEU A 50 -12.89 14.11 24.56
N ASN A 51 -11.76 14.39 23.90
CA ASN A 51 -10.44 13.87 24.25
C ASN A 51 -10.45 12.35 24.46
N GLN A 52 -11.20 11.63 23.62
CA GLN A 52 -11.33 10.17 23.68
C GLN A 52 -10.52 9.53 22.57
N LYS A 53 -9.80 8.45 22.91
CA LYS A 53 -9.00 7.68 21.95
C LYS A 53 -9.29 6.20 22.11
N ASN A 54 -9.71 5.58 21.02
CA ASN A 54 -9.91 4.14 20.89
C ASN A 54 -8.93 3.60 19.85
N GLY A 55 -8.51 2.35 19.99
CA GLY A 55 -7.63 1.77 19.00
C GLY A 55 -7.55 0.26 19.06
N VAL A 56 -7.19 -0.29 17.92
CA VAL A 56 -7.02 -1.72 17.68
C VAL A 56 -5.67 -1.94 17.01
N LYS A 57 -5.05 -3.07 17.32
CA LYS A 57 -3.87 -3.57 16.60
C LYS A 57 -4.21 -4.92 16.00
N VAL A 58 -3.70 -5.16 14.81
CA VAL A 58 -3.85 -6.40 14.07
C VAL A 58 -2.45 -6.88 13.70
N SER A 59 -2.20 -8.17 13.89
CA SER A 59 -1.02 -8.85 13.35
C SER A 59 -1.48 -10.09 12.60
N ALA A 60 -0.89 -10.37 11.46
CA ALA A 60 -1.21 -11.55 10.65
C ALA A 60 0.00 -11.93 9.78
N ASP A 61 -0.08 -13.10 9.15
CA ASP A 61 0.78 -13.43 8.01
C ASP A 61 0.03 -13.08 6.72
N LEU A 62 0.66 -12.28 5.85
CA LEU A 62 0.15 -11.99 4.52
C LEU A 62 0.89 -12.88 3.51
N ILE A 63 0.12 -13.70 2.80
CA ILE A 63 0.62 -14.73 1.88
C ILE A 63 0.23 -14.31 0.45
N VAL A 64 1.21 -14.25 -0.43
CA VAL A 64 0.99 -14.21 -1.88
C VAL A 64 1.14 -15.65 -2.37
N ASP A 65 0.02 -16.33 -2.59
CA ASP A 65 -0.06 -17.74 -3.02
C ASP A 65 -0.09 -17.79 -4.55
N ILE A 66 0.98 -18.29 -5.17
CA ILE A 66 1.14 -18.20 -6.62
C ILE A 66 0.31 -19.30 -7.31
N ILE A 67 -0.56 -18.88 -8.22
CA ILE A 67 -1.36 -19.79 -9.05
C ILE A 67 -0.57 -20.13 -10.32
N ASP A 68 -0.06 -19.10 -10.99
CA ASP A 68 0.79 -19.22 -12.18
C ASP A 68 1.68 -17.99 -12.37
N SER A 69 2.41 -17.91 -13.50
CA SER A 69 3.33 -16.81 -13.78
C SER A 69 2.68 -15.41 -13.90
N THR A 70 1.35 -15.36 -13.97
CA THR A 70 0.54 -14.15 -14.14
C THR A 70 -0.26 -13.84 -12.88
N TYR A 71 -0.80 -14.86 -12.22
CA TYR A 71 -1.79 -14.73 -11.15
C TYR A 71 -1.34 -15.30 -9.81
N ALA A 72 -1.77 -14.65 -8.74
CA ALA A 72 -1.65 -15.10 -7.36
C ALA A 72 -2.90 -14.70 -6.56
N ASP A 73 -3.18 -15.39 -5.47
CA ASP A 73 -4.14 -14.94 -4.47
C ASP A 73 -3.40 -14.29 -3.30
N LEU A 74 -3.97 -13.22 -2.75
CA LEU A 74 -3.46 -12.61 -1.51
C LEU A 74 -4.35 -13.06 -0.35
N ILE A 75 -3.72 -13.69 0.63
CA ILE A 75 -4.39 -14.35 1.74
C ILE A 75 -3.82 -13.82 3.05
N VAL A 76 -4.69 -13.49 3.99
CA VAL A 76 -4.31 -13.14 5.36
C VAL A 76 -4.64 -14.33 6.25
N ILE A 77 -3.62 -14.89 6.92
CA ILE A 77 -3.78 -16.03 7.83
C ILE A 77 -3.27 -15.68 9.23
N ASN A 78 -3.63 -16.50 10.22
CA ASN A 78 -3.19 -16.34 11.62
C ASN A 78 -3.49 -14.93 12.17
N LYS A 79 -4.62 -14.36 11.76
CA LYS A 79 -5.00 -12.99 12.11
C LYS A 79 -5.33 -12.89 13.59
N LYS A 80 -4.55 -12.07 14.30
CA LYS A 80 -4.71 -11.76 15.72
C LYS A 80 -5.08 -10.30 15.89
N ILE A 81 -6.16 -10.04 16.60
CA ILE A 81 -6.57 -8.69 16.98
C ILE A 81 -6.24 -8.47 18.45
N ILE A 82 -5.63 -7.34 18.76
CA ILE A 82 -5.37 -6.84 20.10
C ILE A 82 -6.14 -5.53 20.26
N GLU A 83 -7.29 -5.58 20.94
CA GLU A 83 -8.09 -4.38 21.25
C GLU A 83 -7.70 -3.79 22.61
N LYS A 84 -7.68 -2.45 22.69
CA LYS A 84 -7.58 -1.74 23.96
C LYS A 84 -9.00 -1.35 24.40
N LEU A 85 -9.59 -2.08 25.33
CA LEU A 85 -10.85 -1.70 25.97
C LEU A 85 -10.64 -0.49 26.88
N ASN A 86 -11.51 0.50 26.76
CA ASN A 86 -11.33 1.82 27.36
C ASN A 86 -11.77 1.93 28.83
N ASP A 87 -12.17 0.83 29.46
CA ASP A 87 -12.47 0.79 30.88
C ASP A 87 -11.38 0.03 31.64
N SER A 88 -10.60 0.79 32.41
CA SER A 88 -9.84 0.38 33.60
C SER A 88 -9.20 -1.03 33.63
N ILE A 89 -7.86 -1.06 33.64
CA ILE A 89 -6.97 -2.20 33.90
C ILE A 89 -6.75 -3.13 32.70
N THR A 90 -5.78 -2.76 31.85
CA THR A 90 -4.81 -3.64 31.15
C THR A 90 -5.25 -5.07 30.79
N THR A 91 -6.41 -5.26 30.18
CA THR A 91 -6.75 -6.51 29.50
C THR A 91 -6.71 -6.28 28.00
N TYR A 92 -5.78 -6.96 27.35
CA TYR A 92 -5.74 -7.12 25.91
C TYR A 92 -6.47 -8.42 25.61
N ASP A 93 -7.64 -8.35 24.98
CA ASP A 93 -8.25 -9.55 24.42
C ASP A 93 -7.58 -9.82 23.08
N GLU A 94 -6.91 -10.97 22.99
CA GLU A 94 -6.41 -11.50 21.73
C GLU A 94 -7.52 -12.32 21.08
N ILE A 95 -8.03 -11.84 19.96
CA ILE A 95 -9.06 -12.54 19.18
C ILE A 95 -8.42 -13.11 17.94
N GLU A 96 -8.41 -14.44 17.83
CA GLU A 96 -8.02 -15.15 16.62
C GLU A 96 -9.19 -15.16 15.63
N LEU A 97 -8.95 -14.66 14.42
CA LEU A 97 -9.93 -14.63 13.35
C LEU A 97 -9.61 -15.67 12.29
N LYS A 98 -10.63 -16.02 11.52
CA LYS A 98 -10.48 -16.93 10.38
C LYS A 98 -9.57 -16.31 9.33
N ASP A 99 -8.84 -17.18 8.65
CA ASP A 99 -8.10 -16.86 7.44
C ASP A 99 -9.05 -16.29 6.38
N ASP A 100 -8.56 -15.33 5.61
CA ASP A 100 -9.35 -14.59 4.62
C ASP A 100 -8.55 -14.39 3.32
N VAL A 101 -9.20 -14.55 2.18
CA VAL A 101 -8.62 -14.24 0.87
C VAL A 101 -9.00 -12.81 0.55
N ILE A 102 -8.01 -11.90 0.64
CA ILE A 102 -8.26 -10.47 0.49
C ILE A 102 -8.31 -10.04 -0.98
N PHE A 103 -7.51 -10.66 -1.86
CA PHE A 103 -7.59 -10.46 -3.31
C PHE A 103 -7.50 -11.80 -4.05
N GLU A 104 -8.48 -12.08 -4.91
CA GLU A 104 -8.43 -13.21 -5.84
C GLU A 104 -7.84 -12.78 -7.19
N ASN A 105 -7.02 -13.63 -7.81
CA ASN A 105 -6.38 -13.37 -9.11
C ASN A 105 -5.68 -12.00 -9.18
N TYR A 106 -4.88 -11.70 -8.16
CA TYR A 106 -3.96 -10.57 -8.17
C TYR A 106 -2.88 -10.81 -9.22
N THR A 107 -2.75 -9.87 -10.14
CA THR A 107 -1.81 -9.97 -11.25
C THR A 107 -0.43 -9.55 -10.83
N ASN A 108 0.57 -10.06 -11.56
CA ASN A 108 1.95 -9.63 -11.39
C ASN A 108 2.19 -8.13 -11.66
N GLN A 109 1.19 -7.41 -12.20
CA GLN A 109 1.19 -5.97 -12.44
C GLN A 109 0.46 -5.15 -11.37
N GLY A 110 -0.01 -5.78 -10.29
CA GLY A 110 -0.64 -5.07 -9.17
C GLY A 110 -2.14 -4.81 -9.34
N LYS A 111 -2.80 -5.45 -10.30
CA LYS A 111 -4.24 -5.35 -10.52
C LYS A 111 -4.96 -6.59 -9.98
N VAL A 112 -6.08 -6.42 -9.30
CA VAL A 112 -6.98 -7.51 -8.91
C VAL A 112 -7.99 -7.77 -10.04
N GLU A 113 -8.09 -9.02 -10.53
CA GLU A 113 -9.07 -9.40 -11.55
C GLU A 113 -10.20 -10.30 -11.03
N GLY A 114 -10.05 -10.84 -9.83
CA GLY A 114 -11.10 -11.57 -9.11
C GLY A 114 -11.83 -10.70 -8.09
N LYS A 115 -12.35 -11.33 -7.04
CA LYS A 115 -13.02 -10.62 -5.93
C LYS A 115 -12.01 -9.96 -5.01
N ILE A 116 -12.49 -8.92 -4.33
CA ILE A 116 -11.81 -8.21 -3.25
C ILE A 116 -12.67 -8.38 -2.01
N SER A 117 -12.08 -8.76 -0.87
CA SER A 117 -12.83 -8.82 0.38
C SER A 117 -13.28 -7.42 0.81
N GLU A 118 -14.41 -7.34 1.51
CA GLU A 118 -15.00 -6.07 1.91
C GLU A 118 -14.00 -5.26 2.76
N GLU A 119 -13.34 -5.94 3.68
CA GLU A 119 -12.33 -5.39 4.60
C GLU A 119 -11.09 -4.86 3.88
N ALA A 120 -10.75 -5.41 2.71
CA ALA A 120 -9.57 -5.02 1.94
C ALA A 120 -9.86 -3.92 0.92
N THR A 121 -11.12 -3.58 0.67
CA THR A 121 -11.52 -2.62 -0.37
C THR A 121 -10.89 -1.25 -0.16
N SER A 122 -10.78 -0.79 1.09
CA SER A 122 -10.22 0.53 1.42
C SER A 122 -8.70 0.61 1.34
N ILE A 123 -8.00 -0.53 1.24
CA ILE A 123 -6.53 -0.61 1.26
C ILE A 123 -5.93 -1.22 -0.01
N LYS A 124 -6.78 -1.69 -0.94
CA LYS A 124 -6.35 -2.39 -2.17
C LYS A 124 -5.36 -1.61 -3.03
N ASP A 125 -5.52 -0.29 -3.13
CA ASP A 125 -4.66 0.58 -3.95
C ASP A 125 -3.46 1.15 -3.16
N ILE A 126 -3.33 0.75 -1.89
CA ILE A 126 -2.29 1.21 -0.97
C ILE A 126 -1.28 0.08 -0.69
N ILE A 127 -1.73 -1.17 -0.65
CA ILE A 127 -0.86 -2.34 -0.47
C ILE A 127 -0.12 -2.66 -1.76
N PHE A 128 1.21 -2.83 -1.67
CA PHE A 128 2.10 -3.22 -2.76
C PHE A 128 1.94 -2.37 -4.04
N PRO A 129 2.26 -1.06 -3.99
CA PRO A 129 2.13 -0.16 -5.13
C PRO A 129 3.08 -0.58 -6.27
N VAL A 130 2.54 -1.30 -7.26
CA VAL A 130 3.28 -1.75 -8.44
C VAL A 130 3.47 -0.59 -9.41
N ILE A 131 4.73 -0.20 -9.58
CA ILE A 131 5.13 0.87 -10.49
C ILE A 131 5.61 0.23 -11.80
N LEU A 132 4.80 0.39 -12.86
CA LEU A 132 5.10 -0.15 -14.19
C LEU A 132 5.93 0.79 -15.07
N GLU A 133 6.13 2.03 -14.64
CA GLU A 133 6.95 3.02 -15.34
C GLU A 133 8.34 3.14 -14.71
N GLU A 134 9.37 3.33 -15.52
CA GLU A 134 10.71 3.58 -14.98
C GLU A 134 10.79 5.01 -14.44
N ILE A 135 10.99 5.12 -13.11
CA ILE A 135 11.22 6.40 -12.43
C ILE A 135 12.71 6.53 -12.14
N LYS A 136 13.31 7.69 -12.45
CA LYS A 136 14.68 8.00 -12.00
C LYS A 136 14.70 8.49 -10.56
N ILE A 137 15.86 8.43 -9.91
CA ILE A 137 16.02 8.96 -8.56
C ILE A 137 15.68 10.46 -8.56
N GLY A 138 14.79 10.86 -7.66
CA GLY A 138 14.27 12.22 -7.53
C GLY A 138 13.09 12.56 -8.44
N GLU A 139 12.76 11.71 -9.42
CA GLU A 139 11.53 11.84 -10.21
C GLU A 139 10.36 11.19 -9.46
N SER A 140 9.15 11.58 -9.84
CA SER A 140 7.91 11.13 -9.20
C SER A 140 6.83 10.77 -10.21
N ILE A 141 5.96 9.84 -9.81
CA ILE A 141 4.67 9.58 -10.47
C ILE A 141 3.53 9.97 -9.52
N THR A 142 2.33 10.11 -10.06
CA THR A 142 1.13 10.35 -9.27
C THR A 142 0.09 9.30 -9.59
N GLU A 143 -0.17 8.43 -8.62
CA GLU A 143 -1.25 7.46 -8.69
C GLU A 143 -2.52 8.07 -8.10
N LYS A 144 -3.66 7.83 -8.76
CA LYS A 144 -4.96 8.32 -8.30
C LYS A 144 -5.88 7.14 -8.03
N PHE A 145 -6.53 7.16 -6.88
CA PHE A 145 -7.48 6.13 -6.49
C PHE A 145 -8.57 6.72 -5.61
N LYS A 146 -9.57 5.89 -5.32
CA LYS A 146 -10.72 6.27 -4.50
C LYS A 146 -10.74 5.40 -3.25
N ILE A 147 -10.92 6.02 -2.10
CA ILE A 147 -11.12 5.31 -0.84
C ILE A 147 -12.59 5.50 -0.41
N PRO A 148 -13.37 4.43 -0.22
CA PRO A 148 -14.69 4.53 0.38
C PRO A 148 -14.57 4.95 1.85
N PHE A 149 -15.38 5.92 2.26
CA PHE A 149 -15.46 6.40 3.62
C PHE A 149 -16.92 6.37 4.10
N ASP A 150 -17.17 5.61 5.15
CA ASP A 150 -18.51 5.41 5.72
C ASP A 150 -18.83 6.52 6.74
N LEU A 151 -19.94 7.23 6.51
CA LEU A 151 -20.48 8.26 7.39
C LEU A 151 -21.55 7.71 8.37
N GLY A 152 -21.83 6.41 8.29
CA GLY A 152 -22.83 5.66 9.05
C GLY A 152 -24.21 5.63 8.37
N ASN A 153 -24.57 6.68 7.63
CA ASN A 153 -25.82 6.79 6.87
C ASN A 153 -25.61 6.81 5.34
N ASP A 154 -24.38 7.02 4.88
CA ASP A 154 -24.00 7.03 3.47
C ASP A 154 -22.51 6.69 3.33
N ILE A 155 -22.08 6.23 2.15
CA ILE A 155 -20.68 5.97 1.83
C ILE A 155 -20.25 6.94 0.74
N ILE A 156 -19.22 7.74 1.02
CA ILE A 156 -18.62 8.66 0.05
C ILE A 156 -17.31 8.09 -0.49
N GLU A 157 -17.00 8.36 -1.76
CA GLU A 157 -15.72 8.02 -2.36
C GLU A 157 -14.78 9.24 -2.29
N LEU A 158 -13.73 9.14 -1.48
CA LEU A 158 -12.69 10.16 -1.39
C LEU A 158 -11.68 9.98 -2.52
N GLU A 159 -11.54 10.97 -3.40
CA GLU A 159 -10.49 10.98 -4.42
C GLU A 159 -9.14 11.31 -3.78
N VAL A 160 -8.20 10.38 -3.91
CA VAL A 160 -6.88 10.43 -3.28
C VAL A 160 -5.80 10.41 -4.36
N GLU A 161 -4.78 11.22 -4.16
CA GLU A 161 -3.54 11.23 -4.95
C GLU A 161 -2.39 10.72 -4.08
N ASN A 162 -1.60 9.78 -4.60
CA ASN A 162 -0.35 9.33 -4.02
C ASN A 162 0.81 9.70 -4.93
N ILE A 163 1.59 10.70 -4.51
CA ILE A 163 2.77 11.17 -5.24
C ILE A 163 3.96 10.32 -4.80
N ILE A 164 4.40 9.38 -5.64
CA ILE A 164 5.46 8.44 -5.32
C ILE A 164 6.76 8.88 -5.97
N VAL A 165 7.77 9.14 -5.14
CA VAL A 165 9.12 9.56 -5.52
C VAL A 165 10.08 8.39 -5.35
N LYS A 166 10.93 8.13 -6.35
CA LYS A 166 12.04 7.18 -6.19
C LYS A 166 13.18 7.86 -5.43
N THR A 167 13.48 7.38 -4.24
CA THR A 167 14.47 8.02 -3.34
C THR A 167 15.85 7.42 -3.48
N LYS A 168 15.96 6.13 -3.79
CA LYS A 168 17.23 5.42 -3.90
C LYS A 168 17.14 4.25 -4.89
N SER A 169 18.24 3.93 -5.55
CA SER A 169 18.40 2.67 -6.30
C SER A 169 19.85 2.19 -6.22
N GLU A 170 20.09 1.08 -5.54
CA GLU A 170 21.43 0.53 -5.32
C GLU A 170 21.37 -1.00 -5.27
N ASN A 171 22.33 -1.68 -5.90
CA ASN A 171 22.45 -3.15 -5.87
C ASN A 171 21.17 -3.91 -6.26
N GLY A 172 20.36 -3.35 -7.18
CA GLY A 172 19.09 -3.95 -7.60
C GLY A 172 17.92 -3.66 -6.67
N LEU A 173 18.11 -2.97 -5.56
CA LEU A 173 17.04 -2.52 -4.66
C LEU A 173 16.63 -1.09 -5.02
N SER A 174 15.33 -0.88 -5.23
CA SER A 174 14.76 0.46 -5.40
C SER A 174 13.92 0.83 -4.19
N SER A 175 14.12 2.03 -3.66
CA SER A 175 13.37 2.59 -2.54
C SER A 175 12.50 3.75 -3.01
N TYR A 176 11.31 3.84 -2.43
CA TYR A 176 10.30 4.81 -2.77
C TYR A 176 9.72 5.44 -1.52
N SER A 177 9.34 6.70 -1.65
CA SER A 177 8.56 7.43 -0.64
C SER A 177 7.37 8.06 -1.34
N GLY A 178 6.20 7.96 -0.73
CA GLY A 178 4.95 8.49 -1.26
C GLY A 178 4.31 9.45 -0.28
N THR A 179 3.70 10.51 -0.81
CA THR A 179 2.84 11.42 -0.06
C THR A 179 1.41 11.25 -0.56
N ILE A 180 0.50 10.90 0.35
CA ILE A 180 -0.89 10.59 0.07
C ILE A 180 -1.74 11.77 0.55
N ASN A 181 -2.57 12.35 -0.32
CA ASN A 181 -3.48 13.43 0.05
C ASN A 181 -4.78 13.36 -0.74
N SER A 182 -5.88 13.83 -0.15
CA SER A 182 -7.12 14.13 -0.86
C SER A 182 -7.38 15.63 -0.90
N LYS A 183 -8.29 16.06 -1.77
CA LYS A 183 -8.95 17.35 -1.62
C LYS A 183 -9.88 17.30 -0.40
N ASN A 184 -10.21 18.47 0.13
CA ASN A 184 -11.25 18.61 1.15
C ASN A 184 -12.61 18.32 0.52
N TYR A 185 -13.32 17.33 1.06
CA TYR A 185 -14.66 16.96 0.65
C TYR A 185 -15.67 17.53 1.63
N ALA A 186 -16.59 18.39 1.17
CA ALA A 186 -17.62 18.98 2.03
C ALA A 186 -18.77 17.99 2.26
N ILE A 187 -19.27 17.94 3.49
CA ILE A 187 -20.35 17.04 3.90
C ILE A 187 -21.46 17.86 4.54
N GLU A 188 -22.68 17.58 4.12
CA GLU A 188 -23.87 18.15 4.74
C GLU A 188 -24.13 17.46 6.07
N ASN A 189 -24.28 18.25 7.14
CA ASN A 189 -24.70 17.75 8.43
C ASN A 189 -25.76 18.70 9.02
N PRO A 190 -26.92 18.21 9.47
CA PRO A 190 -27.99 19.07 9.98
C PRO A 190 -27.60 19.85 11.24
N ASN A 191 -26.59 19.40 11.99
CA ASN A 191 -26.18 19.95 13.28
C ASN A 191 -24.83 20.68 13.24
N VAL A 192 -24.14 20.73 12.10
CA VAL A 192 -22.81 21.35 11.96
C VAL A 192 -22.82 22.29 10.75
N GLU A 193 -22.43 23.56 10.94
CA GLU A 193 -22.52 24.60 9.90
C GLU A 193 -21.70 24.25 8.65
N SER A 194 -20.53 23.66 8.87
CA SER A 194 -19.72 23.07 7.80
C SER A 194 -18.96 21.87 8.33
N MET A 195 -18.88 20.82 7.52
CA MET A 195 -18.07 19.65 7.81
C MET A 195 -17.26 19.30 6.57
N THR A 196 -15.99 19.00 6.76
CA THR A 196 -15.09 18.59 5.68
C THR A 196 -14.33 17.33 6.07
N ILE A 197 -14.19 16.41 5.13
CA ILE A 197 -13.35 15.22 5.26
C ILE A 197 -12.19 15.29 4.30
N PHE A 198 -11.01 14.88 4.76
CA PHE A 198 -9.85 14.71 3.90
C PHE A 198 -8.95 13.59 4.41
N VAL A 199 -8.16 13.04 3.49
CA VAL A 199 -7.14 12.03 3.74
C VAL A 199 -5.77 12.68 3.60
N SER A 200 -4.85 12.34 4.50
CA SER A 200 -3.44 12.67 4.38
C SER A 200 -2.60 11.51 4.89
N GLY A 201 -1.38 11.35 4.39
CA GLY A 201 -0.54 10.24 4.79
C GLY A 201 0.78 10.16 4.05
N ASN A 202 1.57 9.17 4.43
CA ASN A 202 2.85 8.87 3.80
C ASN A 202 2.98 7.35 3.63
N THR A 203 3.70 6.95 2.59
CA THR A 203 4.08 5.56 2.38
C THR A 203 5.56 5.46 2.08
N ASN A 204 6.23 4.42 2.53
CA ASN A 204 7.61 4.11 2.16
C ASN A 204 7.69 2.64 1.83
N PHE A 205 8.31 2.30 0.71
CA PHE A 205 8.46 0.90 0.34
C PHE A 205 9.72 0.63 -0.46
N GLN A 206 10.09 -0.65 -0.50
CA GLN A 206 11.26 -1.15 -1.20
C GLN A 206 10.89 -2.31 -2.11
N PHE A 207 11.50 -2.32 -3.29
CA PHE A 207 11.35 -3.37 -4.28
C PHE A 207 12.72 -3.95 -4.67
N ASP A 208 12.86 -5.26 -4.53
CA ASP A 208 14.02 -5.99 -5.03
C ASP A 208 13.80 -6.30 -6.52
N ASN A 209 14.48 -5.55 -7.39
CA ASN A 209 14.34 -5.69 -8.84
C ASN A 209 15.00 -6.96 -9.38
N SER A 210 15.86 -7.61 -8.59
CA SER A 210 16.49 -8.88 -8.98
C SER A 210 15.58 -10.07 -8.69
N LYS A 211 14.87 -10.01 -7.56
CA LYS A 211 13.93 -11.05 -7.13
C LYS A 211 12.51 -10.81 -7.64
N GLY A 212 12.14 -9.58 -7.92
CA GLY A 212 10.79 -9.18 -8.31
C GLY A 212 9.80 -9.25 -7.15
N VAL A 213 10.21 -8.81 -5.96
CA VAL A 213 9.38 -8.86 -4.74
C VAL A 213 9.49 -7.58 -3.91
N PHE A 214 8.44 -7.24 -3.18
CA PHE A 214 8.47 -6.18 -2.18
C PHE A 214 9.21 -6.66 -0.93
N LEU A 215 9.96 -5.77 -0.27
CA LEU A 215 10.75 -6.12 0.92
C LEU A 215 10.18 -5.53 2.20
N ASN A 216 9.93 -4.23 2.17
CA ASN A 216 9.43 -3.46 3.30
C ASN A 216 8.40 -2.49 2.75
N GLN A 217 7.25 -2.39 3.39
CA GLN A 217 6.26 -1.35 3.14
C GLN A 217 5.75 -0.82 4.47
N GLN A 218 5.75 0.50 4.60
CA GLN A 218 5.15 1.21 5.71
C GLN A 218 4.18 2.24 5.16
N THR A 219 2.99 2.32 5.73
CA THR A 219 2.00 3.31 5.32
C THR A 219 1.27 3.87 6.52
N ASP A 220 1.30 5.19 6.64
CA ASP A 220 0.58 5.96 7.65
C ASP A 220 -0.49 6.79 6.95
N LEU A 221 -1.74 6.61 7.33
CA LEU A 221 -2.90 7.31 6.78
C LEU A 221 -3.69 7.95 7.91
N ALA A 222 -4.21 9.14 7.66
CA ALA A 222 -5.09 9.88 8.55
C ALA A 222 -6.29 10.40 7.77
N PHE A 223 -7.48 9.96 8.16
CA PHE A 223 -8.76 10.51 7.74
C PHE A 223 -9.17 11.53 8.80
N SER A 224 -9.29 12.78 8.39
CA SER A 224 -9.60 13.88 9.29
C SER A 224 -10.97 14.44 8.95
N ILE A 225 -11.85 14.49 9.94
CA ILE A 225 -13.15 15.17 9.88
C ILE A 225 -13.02 16.46 10.67
N LYS A 226 -13.11 17.58 9.96
CA LYS A 226 -13.17 18.92 10.56
C LYS A 226 -14.58 19.46 10.45
N GLY A 227 -15.02 20.21 11.45
CA GLY A 227 -16.27 20.94 11.33
C GLY A 227 -16.37 22.19 12.17
N LYS A 228 -17.37 22.99 11.82
CA LYS A 228 -17.67 24.28 12.43
C LYS A 228 -18.95 24.17 13.25
N LEU A 229 -18.79 24.15 14.56
CA LEU A 229 -19.92 24.01 15.50
C LEU A 229 -20.58 25.37 15.84
N ASP A 230 -19.88 26.49 15.65
CA ASP A 230 -20.33 27.88 15.89
C ASP A 230 -19.60 28.87 14.94
N LYS A 231 -19.85 30.19 15.01
CA LYS A 231 -19.25 31.26 14.15
C LYS A 231 -17.69 31.32 14.09
N ASN A 232 -16.96 30.50 14.85
CA ASN A 232 -15.50 30.46 14.87
C ASN A 232 -14.92 29.22 14.15
N GLU A 233 -13.59 29.08 14.15
CA GLU A 233 -12.73 28.23 13.30
C GLU A 233 -13.12 26.74 13.20
N LEU A 234 -12.57 26.05 12.19
CA LEU A 234 -12.72 24.60 11.99
C LEU A 234 -12.04 23.83 13.13
N TYR A 235 -12.80 23.03 13.87
CA TYR A 235 -12.27 22.12 14.89
C TYR A 235 -12.12 20.71 14.30
N ASP A 236 -11.06 20.00 14.69
CA ASP A 236 -10.96 18.56 14.43
C ASP A 236 -12.03 17.83 15.25
N ILE A 237 -12.98 17.19 14.59
CA ILE A 237 -14.07 16.44 15.23
C ILE A 237 -13.61 15.00 15.48
N LEU A 238 -13.06 14.38 14.44
CA LEU A 238 -12.68 12.99 14.44
C LEU A 238 -11.43 12.81 13.57
N THR A 239 -10.46 12.06 14.10
CA THR A 239 -9.31 11.61 13.32
C THR A 239 -9.22 10.10 13.39
N PHE A 240 -9.30 9.43 12.24
CA PHE A 240 -9.02 8.01 12.12
C PHE A 240 -7.63 7.82 11.52
N ARG A 241 -6.74 7.11 12.21
CA ARG A 241 -5.38 6.85 11.75
C ARG A 241 -5.16 5.37 11.52
N ILE A 242 -4.50 5.02 10.43
CA ILE A 242 -4.05 3.66 10.12
C ILE A 242 -2.54 3.71 9.97
N ASN A 243 -1.81 2.86 10.68
CA ASN A 243 -0.39 2.61 10.44
C ASN A 243 -0.22 1.15 10.08
N GLN A 244 0.37 0.86 8.92
CA GLN A 244 0.58 -0.47 8.36
C GLN A 244 2.07 -0.71 8.17
N ASP A 245 2.53 -1.91 8.47
CA ASP A 245 3.91 -2.38 8.29
C ASP A 245 3.87 -3.80 7.70
N ILE A 246 4.51 -3.98 6.55
CA ILE A 246 4.59 -5.25 5.81
C ILE A 246 6.06 -5.56 5.55
N LYS A 247 6.54 -6.73 5.99
CA LYS A 247 7.94 -7.13 5.86
C LYS A 247 8.07 -8.52 5.27
N LEU A 248 8.94 -8.67 4.28
CA LEU A 248 9.21 -9.97 3.67
C LEU A 248 9.75 -10.93 4.74
N LYS A 249 9.05 -12.04 4.91
CA LYS A 249 9.38 -13.10 5.86
C LYS A 249 10.11 -14.23 5.17
N ASN A 250 9.57 -14.72 4.05
CA ASN A 250 10.14 -15.87 3.33
C ASN A 250 9.76 -15.90 1.84
N LEU A 251 10.59 -16.57 1.06
CA LEU A 251 10.37 -16.91 -0.36
C LEU A 251 10.46 -18.43 -0.47
N LYS A 252 9.39 -19.07 -0.94
CA LYS A 252 9.31 -20.52 -1.12
C LYS A 252 9.09 -20.89 -2.58
#